data_AF-A0A935NWI2-F1
#
_entry.id   AF-A0A935NWI2-F1
#
_cell.length_a   1.000
_cell.length_b   1.000
_cell.length_c   1.000
_cell.angle_alpha   90.00
_cell.angle_beta   90.00
_cell.angle_gamma   90.00
#
_symmetry.space_group_name_H-M   'P 1'
#
loop_
_entity.id
_entity.type
_entity.pdbx_description
1 polymer ?
#
loop_
_entity_poly.entity_id
_entity_poly.type
_entity_poly.pdbx_seq_one_letter_code
_entity_poly.pdbx_strand_id
1 'polypeptide(L)'
;MTDVTMANKLCELYAAGQRVALRRYAQTDSAVVSTQLSPVVTDLLAGGRALVQELVERVCSPDGAAHIQVERGAMVEGAPEALAVSAEAELARHQQRLLRHTPAGDAREMVSDCGSALRALQRSLQAVEPPVCQLERVPQRLPRQLQVSLTVRRQYRGLWAFHTQLGELSPATARRALRAVGTRIAIAVGSDVFSLLREDDQLSL
;
A
#
# COMPACT_ATOMS: atom_id res chain seq x y z
N MET A 1 -15.37 -27.12 2.90
CA MET A 1 -14.36 -26.32 2.17
C MET A 1 -14.72 -24.87 2.40
N THR A 2 -13.98 -24.18 3.27
CA THR A 2 -14.20 -22.75 3.52
C THR A 2 -13.83 -21.99 2.26
N ASP A 3 -14.78 -21.27 1.68
CA ASP A 3 -14.54 -20.42 0.52
C ASP A 3 -13.52 -19.34 0.94
N VAL A 4 -12.31 -19.38 0.38
CA VAL A 4 -11.24 -18.47 0.79
C VAL A 4 -11.51 -17.12 0.14
N THR A 5 -12.07 -16.19 0.92
CA THR A 5 -12.42 -14.86 0.46
C THR A 5 -11.17 -14.06 0.04
N MET A 6 -11.34 -13.10 -0.87
CA MET A 6 -10.27 -12.22 -1.32
C MET A 6 -9.65 -11.43 -0.16
N ALA A 7 -10.46 -11.00 0.81
CA ALA A 7 -9.95 -10.32 2.01
C ALA A 7 -9.00 -11.21 2.84
N ASN A 8 -9.26 -12.53 2.91
CA ASN A 8 -8.37 -13.46 3.59
C ASN A 8 -7.06 -13.64 2.79
N LYS A 9 -7.14 -13.86 1.47
CA LYS A 9 -5.95 -13.93 0.57
C LYS A 9 -5.09 -12.67 0.70
N LEU A 10 -5.72 -11.50 0.74
CA LEU A 10 -5.06 -10.20 0.91
C LEU A 10 -4.28 -10.11 2.22
N CYS A 11 -4.90 -10.51 3.33
CA CYS A 11 -4.25 -10.53 4.65
C CYS A 11 -3.08 -11.52 4.71
N GLU A 12 -3.26 -12.72 4.14
CA GLU A 12 -2.23 -13.75 4.07
C GLU A 12 -1.00 -13.28 3.28
N LEU A 13 -1.21 -12.71 2.09
CA LEU A 13 -0.14 -12.16 1.25
C LEU A 13 0.58 -11.00 1.94
N TYR A 14 -0.16 -10.11 2.60
CA TYR A 14 0.43 -9.00 3.34
C TYR A 14 1.32 -9.50 4.49
N ALA A 15 0.81 -10.46 5.29
CA ALA A 15 1.57 -11.07 6.37
C ALA A 15 2.80 -11.84 5.86
N ALA A 16 2.67 -12.57 4.77
CA ALA A 16 3.79 -13.30 4.15
C ALA A 16 4.89 -12.34 3.69
N GLY A 17 4.53 -11.21 3.07
CA GLY A 17 5.49 -10.17 2.70
C GLY A 17 6.24 -9.56 3.88
N GLN A 18 5.60 -9.40 5.04
CA GLN A 18 6.26 -8.90 6.26
C GLN A 18 7.25 -9.90 6.87
N ARG A 19 7.06 -11.20 6.65
CA ARG A 19 7.95 -12.25 7.20
C ARG A 19 9.26 -12.39 6.44
N VAL A 20 9.40 -11.77 5.26
CA VAL A 20 10.63 -11.85 4.45
C VAL A 20 11.74 -11.02 5.10
N ALA A 21 12.70 -11.72 5.71
CA ALA A 21 13.81 -11.11 6.44
C ALA A 21 14.97 -10.74 5.50
N LEU A 22 14.82 -9.65 4.71
CA LEU A 22 15.85 -9.17 3.76
C LEU A 22 17.24 -8.98 4.38
N ARG A 23 17.31 -8.57 5.65
CA ARG A 23 18.59 -8.36 6.37
C ARG A 23 19.45 -9.62 6.44
N ARG A 24 18.85 -10.82 6.40
CA ARG A 24 19.59 -12.10 6.41
C ARG A 24 20.42 -12.29 5.14
N TYR A 25 20.08 -11.58 4.06
CA TYR A 25 20.72 -11.72 2.74
C TYR A 25 21.64 -10.55 2.40
N ALA A 26 21.78 -9.54 3.27
CA ALA A 26 22.52 -8.32 2.96
C ALA A 26 24.04 -8.52 2.74
N GLN A 27 24.58 -9.65 3.20
CA GLN A 27 26.00 -10.01 3.10
C GLN A 27 26.22 -11.39 2.47
N THR A 28 25.18 -11.96 1.84
CA THR A 28 25.27 -13.29 1.18
C THR A 28 25.68 -13.16 -0.29
N ASP A 29 26.15 -14.26 -0.86
CA ASP A 29 26.45 -14.38 -2.31
C ASP A 29 25.16 -14.29 -3.16
N SER A 30 25.27 -13.77 -4.38
CA SER A 30 24.18 -13.66 -5.35
C SER A 30 23.59 -15.01 -5.74
N ALA A 31 24.38 -16.09 -5.68
CA ALA A 31 23.86 -17.45 -5.84
C ALA A 31 22.82 -17.81 -4.76
N VAL A 32 23.04 -17.39 -3.51
CA VAL A 32 22.09 -17.62 -2.42
C VAL A 32 20.86 -16.73 -2.56
N VAL A 33 21.05 -15.46 -2.93
CA VAL A 33 19.95 -14.51 -3.15
C VAL A 33 19.04 -15.00 -4.29
N SER A 34 19.63 -15.43 -5.42
CA SER A 34 18.89 -15.89 -6.60
C SER A 34 18.12 -17.18 -6.38
N THR A 35 18.62 -18.09 -5.53
CA THR A 35 17.99 -19.40 -5.30
C THR A 35 17.03 -19.42 -4.11
N GLN A 36 17.18 -18.52 -3.15
CA GLN A 36 16.39 -18.55 -1.90
C GLN A 36 15.49 -17.32 -1.73
N LEU A 37 15.97 -16.10 -2.01
CA LEU A 37 15.20 -14.89 -1.79
C LEU A 37 14.35 -14.50 -3.01
N SER A 38 14.97 -14.44 -4.18
CA SER A 38 14.29 -14.01 -5.41
C SER A 38 13.07 -14.86 -5.79
N PRO A 39 13.07 -16.20 -5.62
CA PRO A 39 11.89 -17.01 -5.91
C PRO A 39 10.74 -16.70 -4.95
N VAL A 40 11.03 -16.62 -3.65
CA VAL A 40 10.01 -16.29 -2.62
C VAL A 40 9.37 -14.94 -2.90
N VAL A 41 10.15 -13.91 -3.25
CA VAL A 41 9.59 -12.59 -3.57
C VAL A 41 8.83 -12.60 -4.89
N THR A 42 9.30 -13.35 -5.89
CA THR A 42 8.60 -13.55 -7.17
C THR A 42 7.24 -14.22 -6.97
N ASP A 43 7.16 -15.25 -6.14
CA ASP A 43 5.92 -15.97 -5.83
C ASP A 43 4.92 -15.07 -5.10
N LEU A 44 5.40 -14.25 -4.16
CA LEU A 44 4.56 -13.26 -3.47
C LEU A 44 4.00 -12.19 -4.42
N LEU A 45 4.81 -11.71 -5.37
CA LEU A 45 4.35 -10.80 -6.41
C LEU A 45 3.32 -11.47 -7.33
N ALA A 46 3.54 -12.73 -7.72
CA ALA A 46 2.60 -13.48 -8.54
C ALA A 46 1.25 -13.66 -7.82
N GLY A 47 1.27 -14.03 -6.53
CA GLY A 47 0.07 -14.13 -5.71
C GLY A 47 -0.66 -12.80 -5.53
N GLY A 48 0.07 -11.72 -5.25
CA GLY A 48 -0.48 -10.36 -5.20
C GLY A 48 -1.12 -9.94 -6.52
N ARG A 49 -0.45 -10.22 -7.64
CA ARG A 49 -0.96 -9.87 -8.97
C ARG A 49 -2.22 -10.66 -9.32
N ALA A 50 -2.26 -11.96 -9.03
CA ALA A 50 -3.44 -12.79 -9.24
C ALA A 50 -4.65 -12.27 -8.45
N LEU A 51 -4.45 -11.89 -7.18
CA LEU A 51 -5.50 -11.29 -6.36
C LEU A 51 -6.01 -9.95 -6.94
N VAL A 52 -5.09 -9.08 -7.37
CA VAL A 52 -5.47 -7.79 -7.97
C VAL A 52 -6.18 -7.99 -9.31
N GLN A 53 -5.77 -8.97 -10.11
CA GLN A 53 -6.45 -9.30 -11.36
C GLN A 53 -7.87 -9.82 -11.10
N GLU A 54 -8.06 -10.70 -10.12
CA GLU A 54 -9.38 -11.15 -9.64
C GLU A 54 -10.25 -9.95 -9.24
N LEU A 55 -9.67 -8.94 -8.58
CA LEU A 55 -10.38 -7.70 -8.25
C LEU A 55 -10.76 -6.89 -9.50
N VAL A 56 -9.82 -6.69 -10.44
CA VAL A 56 -10.10 -5.96 -11.69
C VAL A 56 -11.27 -6.60 -12.42
N GLU A 57 -11.28 -7.93 -12.56
CA GLU A 57 -12.36 -8.67 -13.23
C GLU A 57 -13.71 -8.46 -12.54
N ARG A 58 -13.74 -8.43 -11.21
CA ARG A 58 -14.97 -8.24 -10.43
C ARG A 58 -15.48 -6.79 -10.44
N VAL A 59 -14.58 -5.80 -10.33
CA VAL A 59 -14.94 -4.37 -10.28
C VAL A 59 -15.32 -3.86 -11.67
N CYS A 60 -14.64 -4.33 -12.73
CA CYS A 60 -14.94 -3.96 -14.11
C CYS A 60 -16.12 -4.74 -14.73
N SER A 61 -16.67 -5.73 -14.02
CA SER A 61 -17.90 -6.43 -14.42
C SER A 61 -19.12 -5.50 -14.30
N PRO A 62 -20.12 -5.60 -15.20
CA PRO A 62 -21.35 -4.79 -15.11
C PRO A 62 -22.07 -4.90 -13.75
N ASP A 63 -22.00 -6.06 -13.09
CA ASP A 63 -22.60 -6.28 -11.76
C ASP A 63 -21.78 -5.63 -10.63
N GLY A 64 -20.45 -5.59 -10.78
CA GLY A 64 -19.54 -4.96 -9.81
C GLY A 64 -19.61 -3.44 -9.83
N ALA A 65 -19.71 -2.85 -11.01
CA ALA A 65 -19.89 -1.41 -11.18
C ALA A 65 -21.18 -0.90 -10.50
N ALA A 66 -22.26 -1.70 -10.55
CA ALA A 66 -23.52 -1.38 -9.87
C ALA A 66 -23.39 -1.43 -8.34
N HIS A 67 -22.66 -2.41 -7.79
CA HIS A 67 -22.48 -2.55 -6.34
C HIS A 67 -21.66 -1.43 -5.72
N ILE A 68 -20.63 -0.93 -6.41
CA ILE A 68 -19.74 0.11 -5.89
C ILE A 68 -20.34 1.52 -6.07
N GLN A 69 -21.18 1.74 -7.08
CA GLN A 69 -21.87 3.01 -7.29
C GLN A 69 -22.87 3.36 -6.18
N VAL A 70 -23.52 2.36 -5.56
CA VAL A 70 -24.52 2.58 -4.50
C VAL A 70 -23.94 3.20 -3.23
N GLU A 71 -22.65 3.01 -2.96
CA GLU A 71 -21.98 3.52 -1.75
C GLU A 71 -21.15 4.81 -1.97
N ARG A 72 -21.12 5.35 -3.21
CA ARG A 72 -20.37 6.59 -3.56
C ARG A 72 -20.88 7.88 -2.87
N GLY A 73 -21.85 7.80 -1.97
CA GLY A 73 -22.26 8.90 -1.09
C GLY A 73 -21.18 9.33 -0.08
N ALA A 74 -20.11 8.56 0.09
CA ALA A 74 -18.97 8.90 0.96
C ALA A 74 -17.66 8.97 0.16
N MET A 75 -16.92 10.07 0.34
CA MET A 75 -15.70 10.45 -0.39
C MET A 75 -14.55 9.42 -0.31
N VAL A 76 -14.44 8.50 -1.27
CA VAL A 76 -13.18 7.77 -1.53
C VAL A 76 -12.55 8.36 -2.80
N GLU A 77 -11.45 9.09 -2.65
CA GLU A 77 -10.66 9.63 -3.76
C GLU A 77 -10.00 8.49 -4.56
N GLY A 78 -10.52 8.23 -5.76
CA GLY A 78 -9.98 7.29 -6.75
C GLY A 78 -10.98 6.22 -7.17
N ALA A 79 -11.22 6.09 -8.47
CA ALA A 79 -12.06 5.01 -8.99
C ALA A 79 -11.40 3.65 -8.64
N PRO A 80 -12.11 2.72 -7.98
CA PRO A 80 -11.54 1.43 -7.55
C PRO A 80 -10.94 0.64 -8.71
N GLU A 81 -11.50 0.78 -9.91
CA GLU A 81 -10.97 0.23 -11.16
C GLU A 81 -9.56 0.75 -11.45
N ALA A 82 -9.37 2.07 -11.33
CA ALA A 82 -8.08 2.72 -11.60
C ALA A 82 -7.01 2.33 -10.58
N LEU A 83 -7.40 2.16 -9.30
CA LEU A 83 -6.49 1.68 -8.25
C LEU A 83 -6.05 0.23 -8.50
N ALA A 84 -6.99 -0.65 -8.86
CA ALA A 84 -6.69 -2.05 -9.14
C ALA A 84 -5.80 -2.21 -10.39
N VAL A 85 -6.11 -1.50 -11.48
CA VAL A 85 -5.27 -1.51 -12.69
C VAL A 85 -3.87 -0.94 -12.42
N SER A 86 -3.77 0.15 -11.64
CA SER A 86 -2.47 0.73 -11.28
C SER A 86 -1.64 -0.22 -10.43
N ALA A 87 -2.26 -0.93 -9.48
CA ALA A 87 -1.62 -1.95 -8.66
C ALA A 87 -1.13 -3.13 -9.49
N GLU A 88 -1.93 -3.65 -10.42
CA GLU A 88 -1.56 -4.76 -11.31
C GLU A 88 -0.32 -4.42 -12.15
N ALA A 89 -0.30 -3.23 -12.76
CA ALA A 89 0.82 -2.75 -13.55
C ALA A 89 2.10 -2.51 -12.71
N GLU A 90 1.97 -2.05 -11.46
CA GLU A 90 3.12 -1.91 -10.56
C GLU A 90 3.72 -3.28 -10.22
N LEU A 91 2.90 -4.26 -9.84
CA LEU A 91 3.36 -5.61 -9.50
C LEU A 91 3.96 -6.33 -10.71
N ALA A 92 3.35 -6.22 -11.88
CA ALA A 92 3.87 -6.80 -13.12
C ALA A 92 5.28 -6.27 -13.47
N ARG A 93 5.50 -4.95 -13.34
CA ARG A 93 6.83 -4.35 -13.58
C ARG A 93 7.89 -4.87 -12.61
N HIS A 94 7.55 -4.99 -11.33
CA HIS A 94 8.48 -5.52 -10.33
C HIS A 94 8.77 -7.01 -10.55
N GLN A 95 7.77 -7.80 -10.94
CA GLN A 95 7.94 -9.22 -11.26
C GLN A 95 8.87 -9.39 -12.46
N GLN A 96 8.63 -8.65 -13.55
CA GLN A 96 9.49 -8.68 -14.74
C GLN A 96 10.93 -8.25 -14.45
N ARG A 97 11.12 -7.28 -13.55
CA ARG A 97 12.47 -6.85 -13.14
C ARG A 97 13.20 -7.97 -12.40
N LEU A 98 12.55 -8.63 -11.45
CA LEU A 98 13.17 -9.72 -10.69
C LEU A 98 13.51 -10.94 -11.56
N LEU A 99 12.68 -11.24 -12.57
CA LEU A 99 12.94 -12.32 -13.53
C LEU A 99 14.17 -12.08 -14.42
N ARG A 100 14.69 -10.85 -14.48
CA ARG A 100 15.91 -10.52 -15.26
C ARG A 100 17.20 -10.74 -14.47
N HIS A 101 17.13 -11.02 -13.17
CA HIS A 101 18.34 -11.27 -12.39
C HIS A 101 18.99 -12.59 -12.82
N THR A 102 20.30 -12.55 -13.00
CA THR A 102 21.12 -13.74 -13.24
C THR A 102 21.89 -14.09 -11.97
N PRO A 103 22.22 -15.38 -11.74
CA PRO A 103 23.00 -15.79 -10.56
C PRO A 103 24.40 -15.16 -10.48
N ALA A 104 24.92 -14.63 -11.60
CA ALA A 104 26.21 -13.95 -11.66
C ALA A 104 26.13 -12.43 -11.36
N GLY A 105 24.94 -11.90 -11.04
CA GLY A 105 24.73 -10.48 -10.74
C GLY A 105 25.21 -10.04 -9.36
N ASP A 106 25.08 -8.75 -9.04
CA ASP A 106 25.40 -8.21 -7.71
C ASP A 106 24.30 -8.57 -6.69
N ALA A 107 24.69 -9.33 -5.66
CA ALA A 107 23.82 -9.73 -4.57
C ALA A 107 23.13 -8.55 -3.88
N ARG A 108 23.83 -7.42 -3.72
CA ARG A 108 23.28 -6.22 -3.06
C ARG A 108 22.18 -5.58 -3.88
N GLU A 109 22.37 -5.53 -5.21
CA GLU A 109 21.36 -5.05 -6.14
C GLU A 109 20.12 -5.95 -6.11
N MET A 110 20.31 -7.27 -6.15
CA MET A 110 19.20 -8.24 -6.07
C MET A 110 18.41 -8.11 -4.76
N VAL A 111 19.08 -7.97 -3.62
CA VAL A 111 18.42 -7.76 -2.31
C VAL A 111 17.67 -6.41 -2.29
N SER A 112 18.26 -5.36 -2.86
CA SER A 112 17.61 -4.05 -2.99
C SER A 112 16.33 -4.13 -3.82
N ASP A 113 16.38 -4.84 -4.95
CA ASP A 113 15.26 -5.04 -5.86
C ASP A 113 14.15 -5.88 -5.24
N CYS A 114 14.52 -6.96 -4.54
CA CYS A 114 13.59 -7.74 -3.72
C CYS A 114 12.91 -6.87 -2.66
N GLY A 115 13.66 -6.01 -1.97
CA GLY A 115 13.09 -5.08 -1.00
C GLY A 115 12.19 -4.02 -1.61
N SER A 116 12.51 -3.56 -2.81
CA SER A 116 11.66 -2.64 -3.58
C SER A 116 10.35 -3.30 -3.98
N ALA A 117 10.42 -4.54 -4.48
CA ALA A 117 9.27 -5.36 -4.84
C ALA A 117 8.35 -5.64 -3.66
N LEU A 118 8.87 -6.03 -2.50
CA LEU A 118 8.06 -6.27 -1.29
C LEU A 118 7.33 -5.00 -0.83
N ARG A 119 7.98 -3.83 -0.91
CA ARG A 119 7.33 -2.55 -0.61
C ARG A 119 6.24 -2.22 -1.62
N ALA A 120 6.45 -2.52 -2.90
CA ALA A 120 5.44 -2.35 -3.94
C ALA A 120 4.23 -3.27 -3.67
N LEU A 121 4.47 -4.56 -3.39
CA LEU A 121 3.45 -5.50 -2.97
C LEU A 121 2.60 -4.98 -1.82
N GLN A 122 3.23 -4.54 -0.73
CA GLN A 122 2.50 -4.01 0.44
C GLN A 122 1.65 -2.79 0.09
N ARG A 123 2.19 -1.85 -0.70
CA ARG A 123 1.44 -0.67 -1.16
C ARG A 123 0.25 -1.06 -2.02
N SER A 124 0.45 -1.97 -2.97
CA SER A 124 -0.60 -2.46 -3.86
C SER A 124 -1.70 -3.14 -3.06
N LEU A 125 -1.37 -4.04 -2.13
CA LEU A 125 -2.34 -4.74 -1.28
C LEU A 125 -3.14 -3.77 -0.40
N GLN A 126 -2.49 -2.77 0.19
CA GLN A 126 -3.19 -1.73 0.97
C GLN A 126 -4.06 -0.82 0.10
N ALA A 127 -3.64 -0.52 -1.13
CA ALA A 127 -4.41 0.30 -2.05
C ALA A 127 -5.68 -0.41 -2.54
N VAL A 128 -5.63 -1.74 -2.71
CA VAL A 128 -6.77 -2.54 -3.15
C VAL A 128 -7.61 -3.10 -2.00
N GLU A 129 -7.19 -2.92 -0.75
CA GLU A 129 -7.97 -3.37 0.40
C GLU A 129 -9.35 -2.70 0.47
N PRO A 130 -9.50 -1.36 0.38
CA PRO A 130 -10.82 -0.75 0.44
C PRO A 130 -11.83 -1.32 -0.57
N PRO A 131 -11.52 -1.46 -1.87
CA PRO A 131 -12.45 -2.08 -2.81
C PRO A 131 -12.69 -3.58 -2.56
N VAL A 132 -11.71 -4.35 -2.09
CA VAL A 132 -11.93 -5.76 -1.69
C VAL A 132 -12.91 -5.85 -0.52
N CYS A 133 -12.68 -5.05 0.52
CA CYS A 133 -13.53 -4.99 1.70
C CYS A 133 -14.96 -4.54 1.38
N GLN A 134 -15.10 -3.56 0.48
CA GLN A 134 -16.38 -3.08 -0.02
C GLN A 134 -17.13 -4.18 -0.78
N LEU A 135 -16.46 -4.86 -1.72
CA LEU A 135 -17.06 -5.93 -2.52
C LEU A 135 -17.53 -7.10 -1.65
N GLU A 136 -16.73 -7.49 -0.65
CA GLU A 136 -17.03 -8.62 0.23
C GLU A 136 -17.82 -8.23 1.50
N ARG A 137 -18.13 -6.93 1.68
CA ARG A 137 -18.80 -6.37 2.86
C ARG A 137 -18.14 -6.77 4.18
N VAL A 138 -16.81 -6.71 4.22
CA VAL A 138 -16.01 -6.99 5.40
C VAL A 138 -15.24 -5.75 5.85
N PRO A 139 -14.93 -5.60 7.15
CA PRO A 139 -14.11 -4.49 7.61
C PRO A 139 -12.70 -4.56 7.04
N GLN A 140 -12.06 -3.39 6.88
CA GLN A 140 -10.63 -3.27 6.58
C GLN A 140 -9.80 -3.83 7.74
N ARG A 141 -8.70 -4.53 7.43
CA ARG A 141 -7.88 -5.29 8.38
C ARG A 141 -6.40 -4.95 8.30
N LEU A 142 -5.89 -4.47 7.16
CA LEU A 142 -4.49 -4.13 7.00
C LEU A 142 -4.17 -2.84 7.75
N PRO A 143 -2.93 -2.70 8.26
CA PRO A 143 -2.51 -1.49 8.94
C PRO A 143 -2.60 -0.29 8.00
N ARG A 144 -3.41 0.70 8.35
CA ARG A 144 -3.46 2.02 7.69
C ARG A 144 -2.15 2.80 7.81
N GLN A 145 -1.22 2.37 8.67
CA GLN A 145 0.02 3.09 8.99
C GLN A 145 0.85 3.49 7.77
N LEU A 146 0.90 2.69 6.70
CA LEU A 146 1.61 3.11 5.47
C LEU A 146 0.81 4.13 4.67
N GLN A 147 -0.51 4.01 4.58
CA GLN A 147 -1.38 5.01 3.96
C GLN A 147 -1.33 6.33 4.72
N VAL A 148 -1.36 6.28 6.05
CA VAL A 148 -1.16 7.43 6.94
C VAL A 148 0.24 8.02 6.74
N SER A 149 1.30 7.21 6.78
CA SER A 149 2.68 7.67 6.57
C SER A 149 2.90 8.29 5.18
N LEU A 150 2.34 7.70 4.12
CA LEU A 150 2.41 8.24 2.76
C LEU A 150 1.58 9.52 2.59
N THR A 151 0.41 9.59 3.25
CA THR A 151 -0.43 10.79 3.27
C THR A 151 0.30 11.93 3.98
N VAL A 152 0.88 11.67 5.15
CA VAL A 152 1.72 12.61 5.90
C VAL A 152 2.90 13.08 5.04
N ARG A 153 3.64 12.16 4.41
CA ARG A 153 4.75 12.50 3.52
C ARG A 153 4.33 13.31 2.29
N ARG A 154 3.15 13.04 1.70
CA ARG A 154 2.59 13.85 0.60
C ARG A 154 2.25 15.26 1.06
N GLN A 155 1.64 15.43 2.24
CA GLN A 155 1.33 16.76 2.77
C GLN A 155 2.62 17.56 3.04
N TYR A 156 3.65 16.92 3.59
CA TYR A 156 4.98 17.54 3.76
C TYR A 156 5.65 17.91 2.43
N ARG A 157 5.60 17.03 1.42
CA ARG A 157 6.11 17.34 0.08
C ARG A 157 5.36 18.50 -0.58
N GLY A 158 4.04 18.56 -0.43
CA GLY A 158 3.22 19.66 -0.93
C GLY A 158 3.59 20.99 -0.27
N LEU A 159 3.84 20.99 1.04
CA LEU A 159 4.35 22.15 1.77
C LEU A 159 5.72 22.59 1.27
N TRP A 160 6.63 21.63 1.08
CA TRP A 160 7.99 21.90 0.60
C TRP A 160 7.98 22.47 -0.82
N ALA A 161 7.19 21.88 -1.73
CA ALA A 161 7.03 22.37 -3.10
C ALA A 161 6.40 23.76 -3.17
N PHE A 162 5.40 24.01 -2.32
CA PHE A 162 4.79 25.34 -2.15
C PHE A 162 5.82 26.38 -1.69
N HIS A 163 6.71 26.01 -0.75
CA HIS A 163 7.80 26.87 -0.28
C HIS A 163 8.87 27.12 -1.35
N THR A 164 9.18 26.13 -2.21
CA THR A 164 10.17 26.33 -3.28
C THR A 164 9.65 27.18 -4.43
N GLN A 165 8.36 27.09 -4.74
CA GLN A 165 7.76 27.81 -5.86
C GLN A 165 7.43 29.28 -5.55
N LEU A 166 7.18 29.63 -4.28
CA LEU A 166 6.74 30.98 -3.89
C LEU A 166 7.86 31.89 -3.38
N GLY A 167 9.10 31.40 -3.24
CA GLY A 167 10.20 32.19 -2.66
C GLY A 167 9.99 32.48 -1.18
N GLU A 168 10.42 33.66 -0.68
CA GLU A 168 10.22 34.05 0.72
C GLU A 168 8.73 34.22 1.05
N LEU A 169 8.20 33.30 1.85
CA LEU A 169 6.84 33.37 2.36
C LEU A 169 6.74 34.39 3.50
N SER A 170 5.74 35.27 3.45
CA SER A 170 5.41 36.11 4.61
C SER A 170 5.07 35.23 5.82
N PRO A 171 5.35 35.70 7.06
CA PRO A 171 5.05 34.95 8.28
C PRO A 171 3.56 34.58 8.42
N ALA A 172 2.64 35.35 7.83
CA ALA A 172 1.21 35.06 7.84
C ALA A 172 0.86 33.89 6.89
N THR A 173 1.44 33.86 5.69
CA THR A 173 1.21 32.81 4.70
C THR A 173 1.83 31.48 5.13
N ALA A 174 3.03 31.51 5.70
CA ALA A 174 3.70 30.34 6.25
C ALA A 174 2.86 29.68 7.37
N ARG A 175 2.33 30.48 8.31
CA ARG A 175 1.46 29.99 9.40
C ARG A 175 0.16 29.37 8.89
N ARG A 176 -0.46 29.95 7.85
CA ARG A 176 -1.69 29.41 7.24
C ARG A 176 -1.42 28.07 6.55
N ALA A 177 -0.32 27.96 5.79
CA ALA A 177 0.09 26.72 5.13
C ALA A 177 0.42 25.61 6.14
N LEU A 178 1.17 25.94 7.20
CA LEU A 178 1.47 25.01 8.30
C LEU A 178 0.21 24.52 9.01
N ARG A 179 -0.75 25.40 9.30
CA ARG A 179 -2.04 25.00 9.87
C ARG A 179 -2.81 24.06 8.95
N ALA A 180 -2.92 24.38 7.67
CA ALA A 180 -3.65 23.54 6.71
C ALA A 180 -3.02 22.13 6.58
N VAL A 181 -1.68 22.05 6.54
CA VAL A 181 -0.94 20.79 6.53
C VAL A 181 -1.12 20.04 7.85
N GLY A 182 -1.01 20.74 8.98
CA GLY A 182 -1.25 20.19 10.31
C GLY A 182 -2.65 19.59 10.46
N THR A 183 -3.69 20.29 9.97
CA THR A 183 -5.06 19.79 9.96
C THR A 183 -5.22 18.56 9.08
N ARG A 184 -4.63 18.53 7.88
CA ARG A 184 -4.71 17.35 6.99
C ARG A 184 -3.96 16.14 7.55
N ILE A 185 -2.82 16.37 8.20
CA ILE A 185 -2.08 15.34 8.94
C ILE A 185 -2.92 14.85 10.12
N ALA A 186 -3.52 15.76 10.89
CA ALA A 186 -4.38 15.41 12.02
C ALA A 186 -5.64 14.65 11.58
N ILE A 187 -6.22 14.93 10.41
CA ILE A 187 -7.32 14.15 9.84
C ILE A 187 -6.84 12.75 9.43
N ALA A 188 -5.69 12.67 8.76
CA ALA A 188 -5.11 11.41 8.30
C ALA A 188 -4.69 10.48 9.46
N VAL A 189 -4.16 11.04 10.54
CA VAL A 189 -3.71 10.30 11.74
C VAL A 189 -4.85 10.15 12.75
N GLY A 190 -5.77 11.10 12.78
CA GLY A 190 -6.75 11.29 13.85
C GLY A 190 -7.82 10.23 13.90
N SER A 191 -8.27 9.63 12.79
CA SER A 191 -9.33 8.60 12.90
C SER A 191 -8.90 7.36 13.72
N ASP A 192 -7.62 6.99 13.64
CA ASP A 192 -7.07 5.82 14.35
C ASP A 192 -6.64 6.21 15.79
N VAL A 193 -6.09 7.41 15.98
CA VAL A 193 -5.70 7.92 17.31
C VAL A 193 -6.89 8.34 18.16
N PHE A 194 -7.95 8.90 17.56
CA PHE A 194 -9.18 9.28 18.28
C PHE A 194 -9.99 8.05 18.69
N SER A 195 -9.88 6.93 17.98
CA SER A 195 -10.48 5.65 18.39
C SER A 195 -9.72 5.05 19.57
N LEU A 196 -8.38 5.03 19.51
CA LEU A 196 -7.52 4.59 20.64
C LEU A 196 -7.67 5.47 21.88
N LEU A 197 -7.68 6.80 21.72
CA LEU A 197 -7.88 7.73 22.83
C LEU A 197 -9.29 7.66 23.41
N ARG A 198 -10.31 7.32 22.61
CA ARG A 198 -11.69 7.17 23.06
C ARG A 198 -11.93 5.83 23.78
N GLU A 199 -11.20 4.77 23.40
CA GLU A 199 -11.15 3.51 24.15
C GLU A 199 -10.43 3.69 25.50
N ASP A 200 -9.33 4.47 25.54
CA ASP A 200 -8.64 4.82 26.79
C ASP A 200 -9.48 5.77 27.68
N ASP A 201 -10.25 6.70 27.10
CA ASP A 201 -11.17 7.59 27.84
C ASP A 201 -12.40 6.83 28.41
N GLN A 202 -12.77 5.66 27.87
CA GLN A 202 -13.87 4.84 28.40
C GLN A 202 -13.47 3.94 29.59
N LEU A 203 -12.20 3.91 29.98
CA LEU A 203 -11.71 3.19 31.16
C LEU A 203 -11.52 4.08 32.40
N SER A 204 -11.92 5.35 32.34
CA SER A 204 -11.72 6.33 33.42
C SER A 204 -12.97 7.11 33.87
N LEU A 205 -14.18 6.62 33.61
CA LEU A 205 -15.42 7.11 34.24
C LEU A 205 -16.34 5.97 34.68
#